data_AF-A0A2W5NEY3-F1
#
_entry.id   AF-A0A2W5NEY3-F1
#
_cell.length_a   1.000
_cell.length_b   1.000
_cell.length_c   1.000
_cell.angle_alpha   90.00
_cell.angle_beta   90.00
_cell.angle_gamma   90.00
#
_symmetry.space_group_name_H-M   'P 1'
#
loop_
_entity.id
_entity.type
_entity.pdbx_description
1 polymer ?
#
loop_
_entity_poly.entity_id
_entity_poly.type
_entity_poly.pdbx_seq_one_letter_code
_entity_poly.pdbx_strand_id
1 'polypeptide(L)'
;MIGLLRAALGRARAFPPEVWILIGAAVVLVGFLVWNQFDNAAAIEQHDQAREAAGAAGRERSAEEAVADAFENQRLRDQRDAEIAQAAATEAAKPPEARATTAPQALALNCAIAREDYTAAELAKMSEYQEHCR
;
A
#
# COMPACT_ATOMS: atom_id res chain seq x y z
N MET A 1 -69.40 -1.04 -6.84
CA MET A 1 -68.06 -1.66 -6.97
C MET A 1 -68.08 -3.20 -7.03
N ILE A 2 -68.88 -3.89 -6.22
CA ILE A 2 -68.92 -5.38 -6.17
C ILE A 2 -69.43 -6.03 -7.47
N GLY A 3 -70.38 -5.40 -8.18
CA GLY A 3 -70.94 -5.93 -9.45
C GLY A 3 -69.96 -5.91 -10.62
N LEU A 4 -69.13 -4.88 -10.73
CA LEU A 4 -68.08 -4.77 -11.76
C LEU A 4 -66.98 -5.80 -11.53
N LEU A 5 -66.62 -6.06 -10.27
CA LEU A 5 -65.65 -7.10 -9.91
C LEU A 5 -66.16 -8.50 -10.28
N ARG A 6 -67.45 -8.80 -10.03
CA ARG A 6 -68.06 -10.07 -10.44
C ARG A 6 -68.17 -10.22 -11.96
N ALA A 7 -68.52 -9.16 -12.68
CA ALA A 7 -68.59 -9.18 -14.15
C ALA A 7 -67.20 -9.36 -14.77
N ALA A 8 -66.18 -8.70 -14.21
CA ALA A 8 -64.78 -8.86 -14.61
C ALA A 8 -64.26 -10.27 -14.30
N LEU A 9 -64.56 -10.84 -13.13
CA LEU A 9 -64.22 -12.23 -12.80
C LEU A 9 -64.90 -13.26 -13.70
N GLY A 10 -66.18 -13.04 -14.05
CA GLY A 10 -66.90 -13.89 -15.00
C GLY A 10 -66.28 -13.88 -16.40
N ARG A 11 -65.81 -12.71 -16.83
CA ARG A 11 -65.12 -12.53 -18.13
C ARG A 11 -63.69 -13.05 -18.10
N ALA A 12 -63.01 -12.97 -16.96
CA ALA A 12 -61.68 -13.54 -16.77
C ALA A 12 -61.69 -15.08 -16.83
N ARG A 13 -62.78 -15.70 -16.36
CA ARG A 13 -62.98 -17.16 -16.44
C ARG A 13 -63.25 -17.67 -17.86
N ALA A 14 -63.54 -16.77 -18.81
CA ALA A 14 -63.78 -17.10 -20.21
C ALA A 14 -62.48 -17.16 -21.05
N PHE A 15 -61.32 -16.84 -20.46
CA PHE A 15 -60.05 -16.95 -21.16
C PHE A 15 -59.60 -18.41 -21.30
N PRO A 16 -58.98 -18.78 -22.43
CA PRO A 16 -58.35 -20.08 -22.60
C PRO A 16 -57.31 -20.35 -21.50
N PRO A 17 -57.11 -21.61 -21.09
CA PRO A 17 -56.15 -21.98 -20.04
C PRO A 17 -54.72 -21.53 -20.36
N GLU A 18 -54.37 -21.41 -21.65
CA GLU A 18 -53.07 -20.94 -22.13
C GLU A 18 -52.79 -19.49 -21.71
N VAL A 19 -53.82 -18.63 -21.69
CA VAL A 19 -53.67 -17.22 -21.27
C VAL A 19 -53.35 -17.12 -19.79
N TRP A 20 -53.94 -17.98 -18.96
CA TRP A 20 -53.66 -18.02 -17.52
C TRP A 20 -52.24 -18.52 -17.23
N ILE A 21 -51.72 -19.46 -18.04
CA ILE A 21 -50.33 -19.90 -17.96
C ILE A 21 -49.38 -18.75 -18.28
N LEU A 22 -49.66 -17.97 -19.34
CA LEU A 22 -48.84 -16.82 -19.71
C LEU A 22 -48.85 -15.73 -18.64
N ILE A 23 -50.02 -15.45 -18.05
CA ILE A 23 -50.14 -14.48 -16.95
C ILE A 23 -49.35 -14.97 -15.73
N GLY A 24 -49.49 -16.25 -15.36
CA GLY A 24 -48.74 -16.84 -14.26
C GLY A 24 -47.23 -16.76 -14.49
N ALA A 25 -46.76 -17.12 -15.68
CA ALA A 25 -45.35 -17.03 -16.05
C ALA A 25 -44.83 -15.59 -15.99
N ALA A 26 -45.60 -14.61 -16.46
CA ALA A 26 -45.23 -13.19 -16.40
C ALA A 26 -45.12 -12.69 -14.95
N VAL A 27 -46.05 -13.08 -14.07
CA VAL A 27 -46.01 -12.71 -12.64
C VAL A 27 -44.77 -13.30 -11.96
N VAL A 28 -44.45 -14.57 -12.24
CA VAL A 28 -43.25 -15.23 -11.68
C VAL A 28 -41.98 -14.54 -12.18
N LEU A 29 -41.90 -14.21 -13.47
CA LEU A 29 -40.74 -13.53 -14.04
C LEU A 29 -40.52 -12.15 -13.41
N VAL A 30 -41.59 -11.34 -13.32
CA VAL A 30 -41.51 -9.99 -12.72
C VAL A 30 -41.15 -10.08 -11.24
N GLY A 31 -41.75 -11.01 -10.50
CA GLY A 31 -41.41 -11.26 -9.10
C GLY A 31 -39.95 -11.64 -8.91
N PHE A 32 -39.41 -12.51 -9.77
CA PHE A 32 -38.00 -12.90 -9.76
C PHE A 32 -37.07 -11.72 -10.05
N LEU A 33 -37.36 -10.91 -11.07
CA LEU A 33 -36.54 -9.75 -11.41
C LEU A 33 -36.53 -8.70 -10.31
N VAL A 34 -37.69 -8.42 -9.72
CA VAL A 34 -37.81 -7.49 -8.59
C VAL A 34 -37.03 -8.00 -7.39
N TRP A 35 -37.22 -9.26 -7.00
CA TRP A 35 -36.48 -9.85 -5.89
C TRP A 35 -34.98 -9.81 -6.13
N ASN A 36 -34.51 -10.24 -7.30
CA ASN A 36 -33.09 -10.22 -7.65
C ASN A 36 -32.51 -8.80 -7.66
N GLN A 37 -33.28 -7.80 -8.10
CA GLN A 37 -32.83 -6.40 -8.07
C GLN A 37 -32.64 -5.88 -6.64
N PHE A 38 -33.57 -6.17 -5.74
CA PHE A 38 -33.48 -5.74 -4.34
C PHE A 38 -32.40 -6.50 -3.56
N ASP A 39 -32.28 -7.81 -3.79
CA ASP A 39 -31.30 -8.65 -3.11
C ASP A 39 -29.87 -8.29 -3.55
N ASN A 40 -29.65 -8.06 -4.86
CA ASN A 40 -28.36 -7.57 -5.35
C ASN A 40 -28.04 -6.16 -4.84
N ALA A 41 -29.01 -5.25 -4.78
CA ALA A 41 -28.78 -3.91 -4.25
C ALA A 41 -28.38 -3.95 -2.77
N ALA A 42 -29.06 -4.77 -1.97
CA ALA A 42 -28.72 -4.97 -0.56
C ALA A 42 -27.34 -5.62 -0.37
N ALA A 43 -26.99 -6.60 -1.22
CA ALA A 43 -25.68 -7.23 -1.19
C ALA A 43 -24.55 -6.26 -1.55
N ILE A 44 -24.76 -5.39 -2.54
CA ILE A 44 -23.78 -4.35 -2.93
C ILE A 44 -23.59 -3.35 -1.80
N GLU A 45 -24.68 -2.87 -1.18
CA GLU A 45 -24.60 -1.89 -0.09
C GLU A 45 -23.86 -2.47 1.14
N GLN A 46 -24.12 -3.72 1.50
CA GLN A 46 -23.39 -4.40 2.58
C GLN A 46 -21.90 -4.55 2.26
N HIS A 47 -21.56 -4.86 1.00
CA HIS A 47 -20.18 -5.02 0.58
C HIS A 47 -19.43 -3.67 0.58
N ASP A 48 -20.08 -2.58 0.15
CA ASP A 48 -19.48 -1.25 0.18
C ASP A 48 -19.27 -0.75 1.62
N GLN A 49 -20.24 -0.96 2.51
CA GLN A 49 -20.09 -0.66 3.94
C GLN A 49 -18.93 -1.45 4.57
N ALA A 50 -18.79 -2.74 4.24
CA ALA A 50 -17.67 -3.56 4.71
C ALA A 50 -16.32 -3.05 4.19
N ARG A 51 -16.25 -2.59 2.93
CA ARG A 51 -15.02 -2.00 2.36
C ARG A 51 -14.67 -0.66 3.01
N GLU A 52 -15.65 0.20 3.26
CA GLU A 52 -15.41 1.47 3.94
C GLU A 52 -14.91 1.28 5.37
N ALA A 53 -15.53 0.36 6.12
CA ALA A 53 -15.10 0.01 7.47
C ALA A 53 -13.69 -0.60 7.50
N ALA A 54 -13.39 -1.53 6.58
CA ALA A 54 -12.05 -2.10 6.44
C ALA A 54 -11.01 -1.06 6.01
N GLY A 55 -11.40 -0.12 5.13
CA GLY A 55 -10.54 0.97 4.68
C GLY A 55 -10.21 1.95 5.79
N ALA A 56 -11.14 2.24 6.70
CA ALA A 56 -10.89 3.07 7.87
C ALA A 56 -9.90 2.42 8.84
N ALA A 57 -10.15 1.16 9.22
CA ALA A 57 -9.26 0.41 10.11
C ALA A 57 -7.86 0.16 9.48
N GLY A 58 -7.80 -0.04 8.17
CA GLY A 58 -6.54 -0.20 7.43
C GLY A 58 -5.68 1.06 7.45
N ARG A 59 -6.28 2.25 7.33
CA ARG A 59 -5.53 3.52 7.37
C ARG A 59 -4.87 3.77 8.72
N GLU A 60 -5.56 3.45 9.82
CA GLU A 60 -5.01 3.60 11.17
C GLU A 60 -3.84 2.62 11.41
N ARG A 61 -4.01 1.34 11.05
CA ARG A 61 -2.94 0.34 11.15
C ARG A 61 -1.72 0.69 10.31
N SER A 62 -1.92 1.13 9.07
CA SER A 62 -0.81 1.54 8.20
C SER A 62 -0.06 2.75 8.74
N ALA A 63 -0.74 3.68 9.43
CA ALA A 63 -0.08 4.81 10.07
C ALA A 63 0.77 4.38 11.27
N GLU A 64 0.25 3.49 12.12
CA GLU A 64 0.98 2.94 13.26
C GLU A 64 2.20 2.12 12.83
N GLU A 65 2.04 1.24 11.83
CA GLU A 65 3.12 0.44 11.26
C GLU A 65 4.20 1.32 10.62
N ALA A 66 3.81 2.33 9.84
CA ALA A 66 4.77 3.24 9.20
C ALA A 66 5.60 4.05 10.23
N VAL A 67 4.99 4.44 11.35
CA VAL A 67 5.70 5.15 12.42
C VAL A 67 6.65 4.19 13.16
N ALA A 68 6.21 2.98 13.49
CA ALA A 68 7.05 1.97 14.13
C ALA A 68 8.28 1.61 13.27
N ASP A 69 8.06 1.38 11.97
CA ASP A 69 9.14 1.09 11.01
C ASP A 69 10.13 2.25 10.90
N ALA A 70 9.64 3.49 10.90
CA ALA A 70 10.50 4.67 10.83
C ALA A 70 11.42 4.78 12.07
N PHE A 71 10.87 4.56 13.27
CA PHE A 71 11.66 4.58 14.50
C PHE A 71 12.67 3.44 14.59
N GLU A 72 12.27 2.22 14.19
CA GLU A 72 13.18 1.08 14.18
C GLU A 72 14.34 1.28 13.19
N ASN A 73 14.03 1.74 11.98
CA ASN A 73 15.05 2.05 10.98
C ASN A 73 15.99 3.16 11.45
N GLN A 74 15.47 4.20 12.11
CA GLN A 74 16.31 5.25 12.68
C GLN A 74 17.22 4.70 13.78
N ARG A 75 16.69 3.88 14.69
CA ARG A 75 17.50 3.25 15.75
C ARG A 75 18.61 2.37 15.19
N LEU A 76 18.31 1.60 14.15
CA LEU A 76 19.30 0.75 13.48
C LEU A 76 20.41 1.58 12.82
N ARG A 77 20.07 2.71 12.19
CA ARG A 77 21.06 3.65 11.64
C ARG A 77 21.95 4.23 12.72
N ASP A 78 21.36 4.73 13.81
CA ASP A 78 22.11 5.32 14.92
C ASP A 78 23.07 4.30 15.57
N GLN A 79 22.63 3.04 15.74
CA GLN A 79 23.48 1.95 16.24
C GLN A 79 24.66 1.67 15.30
N ARG A 80 24.38 1.56 14.00
CA ARG A 80 25.40 1.33 12.99
C ARG A 80 26.44 2.45 12.94
N ASP A 81 25.98 3.70 13.01
CA ASP A 81 26.86 4.86 12.98
C ASP A 81 27.70 4.96 14.26
N ALA A 82 27.15 4.57 15.42
CA ALA A 82 27.91 4.45 16.66
C ALA A 82 28.99 3.35 16.57
N GLU A 83 28.67 2.19 16.00
CA GLU A 83 29.63 1.10 15.79
C GLU A 83 30.75 1.51 14.82
N ILE A 84 30.41 2.20 13.73
CA ILE A 84 31.40 2.74 12.79
C ILE A 84 32.30 3.76 13.48
N ALA A 85 31.73 4.69 14.25
CA ALA A 85 32.50 5.69 14.99
C ALA A 85 33.43 5.04 16.02
N GLN A 86 32.97 3.99 16.71
CA GLN A 86 33.79 3.22 17.64
C GLN A 86 34.93 2.48 16.91
N ALA A 87 34.64 1.84 15.78
CA ALA A 87 35.65 1.18 14.96
C ALA A 87 36.70 2.19 14.46
N ALA A 88 36.28 3.33 13.95
CA ALA A 88 37.16 4.42 13.52
C ALA A 88 38.03 4.94 14.67
N ALA A 89 37.46 5.12 15.88
CA ALA A 89 38.21 5.52 17.06
C ALA A 89 39.24 4.45 17.48
N THR A 90 38.88 3.16 17.42
CA THR A 90 39.82 2.07 17.73
C THR A 90 40.94 1.94 16.71
N GLU A 91 40.69 2.17 15.42
CA GLU A 91 41.73 2.24 14.39
C GLU A 91 42.62 3.48 14.58
N ALA A 92 42.03 4.65 14.87
CA ALA A 92 42.79 5.87 15.13
C ALA A 92 43.70 5.73 16.36
N ALA A 93 43.29 4.97 17.37
CA ALA A 93 44.10 4.71 18.57
C ALA A 93 45.31 3.78 18.31
N LYS A 94 45.35 3.04 17.20
CA LYS A 94 46.51 2.21 16.84
C LYS A 94 47.67 3.09 16.34
N PRO A 95 48.93 2.68 16.60
CA PRO A 95 50.07 3.32 15.96
C PRO A 95 49.92 3.20 14.43
N PRO A 96 50.40 4.20 13.67
CA PRO A 96 50.13 4.31 12.23
C PRO A 96 50.55 3.08 11.43
N GLU A 97 51.62 2.39 11.86
CA GLU A 97 52.10 1.15 11.26
C GLU A 97 51.24 -0.11 11.53
N ALA A 98 50.32 -0.06 12.50
CA ALA A 98 49.40 -1.15 12.84
C ALA A 98 47.94 -0.88 12.43
N ARG A 99 47.67 0.26 11.80
CA ARG A 99 46.34 0.60 11.27
C ARG A 99 46.02 -0.26 10.05
N ALA A 100 44.74 -0.59 9.87
CA ALA A 100 44.29 -1.25 8.64
C ALA A 100 44.65 -0.38 7.43
N THR A 101 45.48 -0.90 6.53
CA THR A 101 45.92 -0.17 5.33
C THR A 101 44.93 -0.42 4.21
N THR A 102 44.41 0.67 3.62
CA THR A 102 43.70 0.59 2.35
C THR A 102 44.71 0.23 1.27
N ALA A 103 44.39 -0.71 0.38
CA ALA A 103 45.28 -1.04 -0.72
C ALA A 103 45.56 0.23 -1.55
N PRO A 104 46.82 0.46 -2.00
CA PRO A 104 47.20 1.71 -2.67
C PRO A 104 46.41 1.98 -3.95
N GLN A 105 45.96 0.91 -4.64
CA GLN A 105 45.10 1.01 -5.82
C GLN A 105 43.69 1.52 -5.47
N ALA A 106 43.14 1.08 -4.33
CA ALA A 106 41.84 1.54 -3.86
C ALA A 106 41.90 3.00 -3.37
N LEU A 107 42.99 3.39 -2.71
CA LEU A 107 43.25 4.77 -2.33
C LEU A 107 43.30 5.68 -3.57
N ALA A 108 44.09 5.29 -4.58
CA ALA A 108 44.23 6.05 -5.82
C ALA A 108 42.90 6.21 -6.58
N LEU A 109 42.08 5.15 -6.63
CA LEU A 109 40.74 5.21 -7.22
C LEU A 109 39.83 6.17 -6.46
N ASN A 110 39.81 6.11 -5.13
CA ASN A 110 39.00 7.02 -4.31
C ASN A 110 39.44 8.48 -4.48
N CYS A 111 40.75 8.74 -4.59
CA CYS A 111 41.28 10.07 -4.88
C CYS A 111 40.87 10.58 -6.27
N ALA A 112 40.80 9.70 -7.28
CA ALA A 112 40.34 10.05 -8.62
C ALA A 112 38.84 10.40 -8.63
N ILE A 113 38.02 9.55 -8.01
CA ILE A 113 36.57 9.79 -7.86
C ILE A 113 36.32 11.11 -7.14
N ALA A 114 37.01 11.37 -6.02
CA ALA A 114 36.84 12.62 -5.27
C ALA A 114 37.19 13.87 -6.11
N ARG A 115 38.17 13.78 -7.02
CA ARG A 115 38.49 14.87 -7.96
C ARG A 115 37.43 15.10 -9.03
N GLU A 116 36.67 14.08 -9.38
CA GLU A 116 35.57 14.17 -10.35
C GLU A 116 34.29 14.70 -9.70
N ASP A 117 34.00 14.26 -8.47
CA ASP A 117 32.74 14.54 -7.78
C ASP A 117 32.72 15.89 -7.04
N TYR A 118 33.87 16.42 -6.63
CA TYR A 118 33.96 17.62 -5.79
C TYR A 118 34.81 18.74 -6.40
N THR A 119 34.45 19.98 -6.08
CA THR A 119 35.24 21.15 -6.48
C THR A 119 36.52 21.28 -5.63
N ALA A 120 37.55 21.96 -6.16
CA ALA A 120 38.81 22.17 -5.43
C ALA A 120 38.62 22.88 -4.07
N ALA A 121 37.60 23.73 -3.93
CA ALA A 121 37.29 24.41 -2.67
C ALA A 121 36.64 23.49 -1.63
N GLU A 122 35.94 22.44 -2.07
CA GLU A 122 35.34 21.41 -1.21
C GLU A 122 36.40 20.38 -0.80
N LEU A 123 37.24 19.96 -1.74
CA LEU A 123 38.39 19.08 -1.47
C LEU A 123 39.41 19.69 -0.50
N ALA A 124 39.55 21.03 -0.50
CA ALA A 124 40.38 21.74 0.47
C ALA A 124 39.89 21.61 1.92
N LYS A 125 38.61 21.29 2.13
CA LYS A 125 37.98 21.16 3.45
C LYS A 125 37.95 19.70 3.94
N MET A 126 38.22 18.72 3.08
CA MET A 126 38.22 17.29 3.43
C MET A 126 39.61 16.87 3.91
N SER A 127 39.78 16.68 5.23
CA SER A 127 41.08 16.31 5.83
C SER A 127 41.62 14.99 5.30
N GLU A 128 40.78 13.97 5.11
CA GLU A 128 41.22 12.68 4.54
C GLU A 128 41.79 12.83 3.13
N TYR A 129 41.16 13.63 2.26
CA TYR A 129 41.68 13.87 0.92
C TYR A 129 43.02 14.63 0.97
N GLN A 130 43.18 15.58 1.89
CA GLN A 130 44.45 16.29 2.09
C GLN A 130 45.56 15.38 2.60
N GLU A 131 45.25 14.41 3.45
CA GLU A 131 46.22 13.49 4.04
C GLU A 131 46.62 12.34 3.10
N HIS A 132 45.70 11.90 2.23
CA HIS A 132 45.89 10.69 1.44
C HIS A 132 46.00 10.90 -0.08
N CYS A 133 45.51 12.03 -0.60
CA CYS A 133 45.35 12.27 -2.05
C CYS A 133 46.07 13.52 -2.59
N ARG A 134 46.71 14.30 -1.71
CA ARG A 134 47.41 15.53 -2.08
C ARG A 134 48.89 15.33 -2.34
#